data_AF-A0A932MEF6-F1
#
_entry.id   AF-A0A932MEF6-F1
#
_cell.length_a   1.000
_cell.length_b   1.000
_cell.length_c   1.000
_cell.angle_alpha   90.00
_cell.angle_beta   90.00
_cell.angle_gamma   90.00
#
_symmetry.space_group_name_H-M   'P 1'
#
loop_
_entity.id
_entity.type
_entity.pdbx_description
1 polymer ?
#
loop_
_entity_poly.entity_id
_entity_poly.type
_entity_poly.pdbx_seq_one_letter_code
_entity_poly.pdbx_strand_id
1 'polypeptide(L)'
;MSLREGYPSVFLMSAEGDTPEQPAVNLTPKNPADAASAWLSRAPAWSKNGRQIYFMSFRPSTGGDVEIFVMNADGTGVTRLTYSVGEDGGPQTR
;
A
#
# COMPACT_ATOMS: atom_id res chain seq x y z
N MET A 1 11.50 4.02 7.33
CA MET A 1 10.91 2.96 6.48
C MET A 1 11.19 1.64 7.20
N SER A 2 10.15 0.91 7.63
CA SER A 2 10.34 -0.34 8.40
C SER A 2 10.49 -1.53 7.45
N LEU A 3 11.55 -2.32 7.62
CA LEU A 3 11.96 -3.43 6.73
C LEU A 3 11.69 -4.81 7.37
N ARG A 4 10.56 -5.00 8.03
CA ARG A 4 10.32 -6.21 8.86
C ARG A 4 10.24 -7.52 8.04
N GLU A 5 10.02 -7.45 6.72
CA GLU A 5 9.90 -8.61 5.83
C GLU A 5 10.70 -8.47 4.51
N GLY A 6 11.68 -7.56 4.47
CA GLY A 6 12.53 -7.35 3.29
C GLY A 6 11.92 -6.52 2.15
N TYR A 7 10.74 -5.91 2.35
CA TYR A 7 10.13 -4.94 1.44
C TYR A 7 9.46 -3.78 2.20
N PRO A 8 9.42 -2.55 1.63
CA PRO A 8 8.76 -1.42 2.26
C PRO A 8 7.23 -1.59 2.29
N SER A 9 6.66 -1.48 3.49
CA SER A 9 5.21 -1.58 3.73
C SER A 9 4.70 -0.49 4.64
N VAL A 10 3.39 -0.24 4.60
CA VAL A 10 2.70 0.65 5.52
C VAL A 10 2.29 -0.15 6.74
N PHE A 11 2.77 0.27 7.91
CA PHE A 11 2.41 -0.32 9.19
C PHE A 11 1.63 0.68 10.03
N LEU A 12 0.62 0.20 10.76
CA LEU A 12 -0.03 0.95 11.82
C LEU A 12 0.64 0.61 13.15
N MET A 13 1.00 1.64 13.91
CA MET A 13 1.65 1.54 15.21
C MET A 13 0.88 2.40 16.20
N SER A 14 0.81 2.00 17.47
CA SER A 14 0.20 2.82 18.51
C SER A 14 0.97 4.15 18.66
N ALA A 15 0.29 5.23 19.06
CA ALA A 15 0.94 6.51 19.33
C ALA A 15 1.93 6.44 20.52
N GLU A 16 1.78 5.42 21.38
CA GLU A 16 2.63 5.14 22.54
C GLU A 16 3.90 4.34 22.15
N GLY A 17 4.01 3.91 20.89
CA GLY A 17 5.04 2.99 20.40
C GLY A 17 4.59 1.53 20.42
N ASP A 18 5.37 0.63 19.80
CA ASP A 18 5.13 -0.81 19.86
C ASP A 18 5.45 -1.23 21.30
N THR A 19 4.41 -1.48 22.08
CA THR A 19 4.57 -2.34 23.25
C THR A 19 4.72 -3.78 22.74
N PRO A 20 5.48 -4.65 23.43
CA PRO A 20 5.64 -6.04 23.03
C PRO A 20 4.31 -6.79 22.85
N GLU A 21 3.26 -6.34 23.55
CA GLU A 21 1.91 -6.88 23.48
C GLU A 21 1.04 -6.35 22.33
N GLN A 22 1.40 -5.22 21.68
CA GLN A 22 0.69 -4.69 20.51
C GLN A 22 1.67 -4.40 19.36
N PRO A 23 2.03 -5.43 18.57
CA PRO A 23 2.95 -5.28 17.47
C PRO A 23 2.34 -4.46 16.33
N ALA A 24 3.18 -3.71 15.62
CA ALA A 24 2.78 -2.95 14.45
C ALA A 24 2.07 -3.83 13.42
N VAL A 25 0.86 -3.42 13.01
CA VAL A 25 0.02 -4.16 12.06
C VAL A 25 0.41 -3.76 10.65
N ASN A 26 0.83 -4.73 9.82
CA ASN A 26 1.07 -4.49 8.40
C ASN A 26 -0.27 -4.27 7.68
N LEU A 27 -0.51 -3.05 7.22
CA LEU A 27 -1.73 -2.70 6.48
C LEU A 27 -1.63 -3.00 4.98
N THR A 28 -0.42 -3.30 4.49
CA THR A 28 -0.17 -3.67 3.10
C THR A 28 0.58 -5.00 3.03
N PRO A 29 -0.02 -6.11 3.49
CA PRO A 29 0.62 -7.41 3.44
C PRO A 29 0.84 -7.84 1.98
N LYS A 30 2.03 -8.36 1.70
CA LYS A 30 2.35 -8.99 0.41
C LYS A 30 1.65 -10.33 0.31
N ASN A 31 1.25 -10.73 -0.90
CA ASN A 31 0.97 -12.13 -1.17
C ASN A 31 2.28 -12.95 -1.01
N PRO A 32 2.32 -14.00 -0.16
CA PRO A 32 3.54 -14.78 0.07
C PRO A 32 4.20 -15.36 -1.18
N ALA A 33 3.41 -15.60 -2.24
CA ALA A 33 3.90 -16.14 -3.51
C ALA A 33 4.66 -15.11 -4.38
N ASP A 34 4.52 -13.81 -4.11
CA ASP A 34 5.14 -12.76 -4.93
C ASP A 34 6.57 -12.45 -4.49
N ALA A 35 7.44 -12.06 -5.43
CA ALA A 35 8.78 -11.60 -5.13
C ALA A 35 8.76 -10.28 -4.32
N ALA A 36 9.75 -10.06 -3.44
CA ALA A 36 9.84 -8.83 -2.64
C ALA A 36 10.02 -7.57 -3.50
N SER A 37 10.72 -7.68 -4.63
CA SER A 37 10.86 -6.59 -5.62
C SER A 37 9.56 -6.23 -6.32
N ALA A 38 8.55 -7.10 -6.28
CA ALA A 38 7.26 -6.87 -6.91
C ALA A 38 6.32 -5.98 -6.07
N TRP A 39 6.75 -5.59 -4.85
CA TRP A 39 5.90 -4.89 -3.88
C TRP A 39 6.61 -3.75 -3.18
N LEU A 40 5.95 -2.59 -3.16
CA LEU A 40 6.39 -1.43 -2.40
C LEU A 40 5.16 -0.65 -1.96
N SER A 41 5.07 -0.27 -0.68
CA SER A 41 4.09 0.69 -0.20
C SER A 41 4.78 1.78 0.63
N ARG A 42 4.55 3.06 0.29
CA ARG A 42 5.26 4.18 0.89
C ARG A 42 4.44 5.47 0.91
N ALA A 43 4.98 6.47 1.61
CA ALA A 43 4.41 7.81 1.74
C ALA A 43 2.94 7.81 2.17
N PRO A 44 2.59 7.15 3.29
CA PRO A 44 1.22 7.20 3.80
C PRO A 44 0.88 8.62 4.27
N ALA A 45 -0.35 9.05 4.02
CA ALA A 45 -0.93 10.30 4.50
C ALA A 45 -2.35 10.05 5.01
N TRP A 46 -2.68 10.62 6.18
CA TRP A 46 -4.01 10.50 6.76
C TRP A 46 -4.97 11.52 6.15
N SER A 47 -6.24 11.13 5.96
CA SER A 47 -7.31 12.08 5.66
C SER A 47 -7.50 13.05 6.84
N LYS A 48 -8.01 14.26 6.57
CA LYS A 48 -8.23 15.28 7.61
C LYS A 48 -9.13 14.82 8.76
N ASN A 49 -10.05 13.90 8.47
CA ASN A 49 -10.97 13.32 9.46
C ASN A 49 -10.41 12.06 10.14
N GLY A 50 -9.18 11.64 9.82
CA GLY A 50 -8.53 10.46 10.40
C GLY A 50 -9.16 9.12 10.02
N ARG A 51 -10.13 9.09 9.08
CA ARG A 51 -10.85 7.86 8.72
C ARG A 51 -10.19 7.06 7.62
N GLN A 52 -9.29 7.67 6.86
CA GLN A 52 -8.68 7.04 5.69
C GLN A 52 -7.18 7.32 5.64
N ILE A 53 -6.47 6.41 5.00
CA ILE A 53 -5.03 6.50 4.73
C ILE A 53 -4.85 6.41 3.22
N TYR A 54 -4.19 7.41 2.65
CA TYR A 54 -3.73 7.41 1.26
C TYR A 54 -2.27 6.98 1.23
N PHE A 55 -1.87 6.17 0.26
CA PHE A 55 -0.48 5.74 0.13
C PHE A 55 -0.16 5.41 -1.32
N MET A 56 1.12 5.47 -1.67
CA MET A 56 1.60 4.99 -2.95
C MET A 56 1.95 3.51 -2.85
N SER A 57 1.54 2.70 -3.82
CA SER A 57 1.90 1.29 -3.88
C SER A 57 2.18 0.81 -5.30
N PHE A 58 3.23 -0.01 -5.42
CA PHE A 58 3.54 -0.79 -6.61
C PHE A 58 3.28 -2.26 -6.29
N ARG A 59 2.53 -2.95 -7.15
CA ARG A 59 2.08 -4.33 -6.97
C ARG A 59 2.03 -5.03 -8.33
N PRO A 60 2.05 -6.36 -8.43
CA PRO A 60 1.80 -7.04 -9.71
C PRO A 60 0.47 -6.62 -10.36
N SER A 61 -0.56 -6.37 -9.55
CA SER A 61 -1.88 -5.92 -10.01
C SER A 61 -1.91 -4.50 -10.56
N THR A 62 -0.86 -3.70 -10.37
CA THR A 62 -0.76 -2.37 -10.99
C THR A 62 -0.20 -2.41 -12.40
N GLY A 63 0.23 -3.59 -12.88
CA GLY A 63 0.85 -3.71 -14.20
C GLY A 63 2.29 -3.22 -14.24
N GLY A 64 2.94 -3.08 -13.08
CA GLY A 64 4.31 -2.57 -12.98
C GLY A 64 4.41 -1.05 -12.79
N ASP A 65 3.32 -0.39 -12.38
CA ASP A 65 3.32 1.04 -12.09
C ASP A 65 3.11 1.36 -10.61
N VAL A 66 3.60 2.52 -10.17
CA VAL A 66 3.30 3.05 -8.85
C VAL A 66 1.96 3.77 -8.90
N GLU A 67 1.06 3.36 -8.02
CA GLU A 67 -0.31 3.86 -8.00
C GLU A 67 -0.70 4.39 -6.62
N ILE A 68 -1.68 5.28 -6.61
CA ILE A 68 -2.28 5.80 -5.39
C ILE A 68 -3.38 4.85 -4.95
N PHE A 69 -3.33 4.45 -3.69
CA PHE A 69 -4.35 3.67 -3.03
C PHE A 69 -4.90 4.43 -1.83
N VAL A 70 -6.14 4.11 -1.46
CA VAL A 70 -6.79 4.54 -0.23
C VAL A 70 -7.28 3.33 0.54
N MET A 71 -7.23 3.39 1.85
CA MET A 71 -7.84 2.41 2.75
C MET A 71 -8.45 3.10 3.96
N ASN A 72 -9.27 2.39 4.71
CA ASN A 72 -9.74 2.85 6.00
C ASN A 72 -8.57 2.91 7.00
N ALA A 73 -8.73 3.71 8.05
CA ALA A 73 -7.76 3.86 9.15
C ALA A 73 -7.37 2.54 9.82
N ASP A 74 -8.28 1.55 9.80
CA ASP A 74 -8.09 0.21 10.34
C ASP A 74 -7.41 -0.77 9.35
N GLY A 75 -7.03 -0.29 8.16
CA GLY A 75 -6.41 -1.10 7.09
C GLY A 75 -7.39 -1.80 6.15
N THR A 76 -8.69 -1.74 6.40
CA THR A 76 -9.70 -2.39 5.56
C THR A 76 -10.04 -1.56 4.32
N GLY A 77 -10.72 -2.16 3.35
CA GLY A 77 -11.31 -1.41 2.22
C GLY A 77 -10.28 -0.82 1.25
N VAL A 78 -9.11 -1.43 1.10
CA VAL A 78 -8.05 -0.98 0.19
C VAL A 78 -8.61 -0.85 -1.24
N THR A 79 -8.55 0.35 -1.80
CA THR A 79 -9.06 0.70 -3.12
C THR A 79 -7.99 1.47 -3.90
N ARG A 80 -7.78 1.13 -5.17
CA ARG A 80 -6.89 1.84 -6.09
C ARG A 80 -7.59 3.10 -6.61
N LEU A 81 -6.94 4.26 -6.51
CA LEU A 81 -7.48 5.55 -6.95
C LEU A 81 -6.96 6.00 -8.31
N THR A 82 -5.73 5.63 -8.66
CA THR A 82 -5.15 5.94 -9.96
C THR A 82 -4.88 4.69 -10.76
N TYR A 83 -5.02 4.84 -12.07
CA TYR A 83 -4.74 3.80 -13.05
C TYR A 83 -3.89 4.49 -14.11
N SER A 84 -2.57 4.50 -13.92
CA SER A 84 -1.65 4.73 -15.02
C SER A 84 -2.02 3.75 -16.12
N VAL A 85 -2.14 4.32 -17.31
CA VAL A 85 -2.23 3.54 -18.53
C VAL A 85 -0.81 3.02 -18.68
N GLY A 86 -0.53 1.83 -18.16
CA GLY A 86 0.75 1.15 -18.38
C GLY A 86 1.05 1.20 -19.87
N GLU A 87 2.24 1.68 -20.21
CA GLU A 87 2.83 1.77 -21.55
C GLU A 87 1.97 1.27 -22.73
N ASP A 88 1.54 2.21 -23.59
CA ASP A 88 1.19 2.01 -25.01
C ASP A 88 0.45 0.70 -25.37
N GLY A 89 -0.57 0.34 -24.59
CA GLY A 89 -1.59 -0.60 -25.04
C GLY A 89 -2.37 0.06 -26.17
N GLY A 90 -2.02 -0.26 -27.42
CA GLY A 90 -2.59 0.30 -28.65
C GLY A 90 -4.11 0.52 -28.63
N PRO A 91 -4.62 1.36 -29.55
CA PRO A 91 -5.92 2.00 -29.45
C PRO A 91 -7.03 1.02 -29.04
N GLN A 92 -7.66 1.28 -27.90
CA GLN A 92 -8.91 0.64 -27.53
C GLN A 92 -10.00 1.26 -28.41
N THR A 93 -10.20 0.70 -29.60
CA THR A 93 -11.33 1.05 -30.45
C THR A 93 -12.61 0.58 -29.76
N ARG A 94 -13.53 1.53 -29.57
CA ARG A 94 -14.92 1.30 -29.15
C ARG A 94 -15.69 0.47 -30.17
#